data_AF-A0A218Q7V6-F1
#
_entry.id   AF-A0A218Q7V6-F1
#
_cell.length_a   1.000
_cell.length_b   1.000
_cell.length_c   1.000
_cell.angle_alpha   90.00
_cell.angle_beta   90.00
_cell.angle_gamma   90.00
#
_symmetry.space_group_name_H-M   'P 1'
#
loop_
_entity.id
_entity.type
_entity.pdbx_description
1 polymer ?
#
loop_
_entity_poly.entity_id
_entity_poly.type
_entity_poly.pdbx_seq_one_letter_code
_entity_poly.pdbx_strand_id
1 'polypeptide(L)'
;MNINLTEEDLSQMPSALRTQLLHWQMAKMSTIRQTSFTGYSRQPKKSAKQLSLVLQPECQVRDSEANNTRITLTQLYDAGITKQGMPIRVRLKRDRAQELSRNYINSMEISSRGTIVFQGQEFDLPSPLATEVNGSPAGGWEYIEIKKDAQWVRLEELRQIFRQTSHT
;
A
#
# COMPACT_ATOMS: atom_id res chain seq x y z
N MET A 1 23.71 -22.39 -9.23
CA MET A 1 23.54 -23.03 -7.91
C MET A 1 22.06 -23.25 -7.70
N ASN A 2 21.62 -24.50 -7.60
CA ASN A 2 20.23 -24.82 -7.29
C ASN A 2 20.20 -25.21 -5.81
N ILE A 3 19.45 -24.45 -5.01
CA ILE A 3 19.24 -24.76 -3.61
C ILE A 3 17.94 -25.57 -3.57
N ASN A 4 18.06 -26.85 -3.23
CA ASN A 4 16.91 -27.72 -2.99
C ASN A 4 16.64 -27.71 -1.49
N LEU A 5 15.52 -27.12 -1.10
CA LEU A 5 15.06 -27.13 0.29
C LEU A 5 14.27 -28.42 0.54
N THR A 6 14.61 -29.14 1.60
CA THR A 6 13.87 -30.32 2.06
C THR A 6 12.73 -29.90 2.99
N GLU A 7 11.78 -30.80 3.23
CA GLU A 7 10.65 -30.53 4.13
C GLU A 7 11.08 -30.26 5.57
N GLU A 8 12.19 -30.86 6.00
CA GLU A 8 12.80 -30.63 7.30
C GLU A 8 13.34 -29.21 7.43
N ASP A 9 13.99 -28.69 6.38
CA ASP A 9 14.46 -27.29 6.32
C ASP A 9 13.28 -26.31 6.45
N LEU A 10 12.14 -26.62 5.82
CA LEU A 10 10.93 -25.79 5.89
C LEU A 10 10.29 -25.82 7.29
N SER A 11 10.47 -26.91 8.04
CA SER A 11 9.91 -27.06 9.40
C SER A 11 10.71 -26.27 10.45
N GLN A 12 12.01 -26.11 10.23
CA GLN A 12 12.93 -25.36 11.09
C GLN A 12 12.87 -23.84 10.83
N MET A 13 12.18 -23.41 9.78
CA MET A 13 12.05 -21.99 9.46
C MET A 13 11.03 -21.26 10.35
N PRO A 14 11.28 -19.99 10.68
CA PRO A 14 10.28 -19.13 11.30
C PRO A 14 9.01 -19.06 10.45
N SER A 15 7.84 -19.14 11.09
CA SER A 15 6.54 -19.18 10.42
C SER A 15 6.30 -18.01 9.46
N ALA A 16 6.82 -16.82 9.79
CA ALA A 16 6.77 -15.65 8.92
C ALA A 16 7.55 -15.84 7.61
N LEU A 17 8.70 -16.53 7.66
CA LEU A 17 9.53 -16.77 6.47
C LEU A 17 8.94 -17.90 5.63
N ARG A 18 8.46 -18.97 6.28
CA ARG A 18 7.78 -20.08 5.60
C ARG A 18 6.55 -19.61 4.81
N THR A 19 5.72 -18.77 5.42
CA THR A 19 4.52 -18.22 4.76
C THR A 19 4.86 -17.30 3.59
N GLN A 20 5.88 -16.45 3.72
CA GLN A 20 6.36 -15.61 2.61
C GLN A 20 6.91 -16.43 1.44
N LEU A 21 7.66 -17.51 1.72
CA LEU A 21 8.27 -18.36 0.70
C LEU A 21 7.19 -19.14 -0.08
N LEU A 22 6.19 -19.69 0.63
CA LEU A 22 5.03 -20.33 0.01
C LEU A 22 4.21 -19.35 -0.83
N HIS A 23 3.97 -18.13 -0.34
CA HIS A 23 3.26 -17.09 -1.07
C HIS A 23 4.00 -16.69 -2.35
N TRP A 24 5.32 -16.53 -2.29
CA TRP A 24 6.16 -16.25 -3.45
C TRP A 24 6.13 -17.39 -4.47
N GLN A 25 6.18 -18.64 -4.02
CA GLN A 25 6.09 -19.81 -4.91
C GLN A 25 4.74 -19.85 -5.63
N MET A 26 3.64 -19.58 -4.94
CA MET A 26 2.31 -19.49 -5.54
C MET A 26 2.19 -18.35 -6.55
N ALA A 27 2.74 -17.17 -6.24
CA ALA A 27 2.76 -16.01 -7.14
C ALA A 27 3.58 -16.28 -8.43
N LYS A 28 4.67 -17.05 -8.33
CA LYS A 28 5.43 -17.48 -9.51
C LYS A 28 4.67 -18.46 -10.39
N MET A 29 3.89 -19.37 -9.79
CA MET A 29 3.09 -20.33 -10.55
C MET A 29 1.92 -19.67 -11.29
N SER A 30 1.31 -18.63 -10.72
CA SER A 30 0.24 -17.86 -11.40
C SER A 30 0.75 -16.98 -12.53
N THR A 31 2.01 -16.55 -12.51
CA THR A 31 2.62 -15.73 -13.59
C THR A 31 2.91 -16.51 -14.87
N ILE A 32 2.99 -17.85 -14.81
CA ILE A 32 3.38 -18.69 -15.98
C ILE A 32 2.21 -18.95 -16.95
N ARG A 33 0.96 -18.56 -16.62
CA ARG A 33 -0.21 -18.84 -17.48
C ARG A 33 -0.62 -17.76 -18.47
N GLN A 34 0.12 -16.65 -18.60
CA GLN A 34 -0.26 -15.56 -19.52
C GLN A 34 0.91 -15.04 -20.35
N THR A 35 1.45 -15.86 -21.25
CA THR A 35 2.22 -15.36 -22.40
C THR A 35 2.05 -16.28 -23.61
N SER A 36 0.92 -16.15 -24.30
CA SER A 36 0.82 -16.52 -25.71
C SER A 36 0.73 -15.24 -26.53
N PHE A 37 1.88 -14.72 -26.95
CA PHE A 37 1.99 -13.81 -28.09
C PHE A 37 3.31 -14.05 -28.84
N THR A 38 3.18 -14.13 -30.15
CA THR A 38 4.15 -14.52 -31.16
C THR A 38 5.13 -13.39 -31.55
N GLY A 39 6.39 -13.74 -31.84
CA GLY A 39 7.14 -13.12 -32.96
C GLY A 39 8.51 -12.48 -32.65
N TYR A 40 9.57 -13.16 -33.15
CA TYR A 40 10.90 -12.65 -33.57
C TYR A 40 11.86 -12.09 -32.48
N SER A 41 13.19 -12.20 -32.51
CA SER A 41 14.20 -12.91 -33.32
C SER A 41 15.59 -12.63 -32.69
N ARG A 42 16.51 -13.60 -32.77
CA ARG A 42 17.98 -13.58 -32.56
C ARG A 42 18.58 -13.49 -31.14
N GLN A 43 19.28 -14.57 -30.77
CA GLN A 43 20.26 -14.69 -29.68
C GLN A 43 21.69 -14.29 -30.13
N PRO A 44 22.79 -14.56 -29.37
CA PRO A 44 23.21 -14.01 -28.06
C PRO A 44 24.69 -13.54 -28.12
N LYS A 45 25.23 -12.91 -27.06
CA LYS A 45 26.67 -12.98 -26.71
C LYS A 45 26.92 -12.51 -25.26
N LYS A 46 27.56 -13.38 -24.48
CA LYS A 46 27.91 -13.21 -23.06
C LYS A 46 29.15 -12.34 -22.89
N SER A 47 29.20 -11.56 -21.81
CA SER A 47 30.42 -11.48 -20.98
C SER A 47 30.00 -11.58 -19.51
N ALA A 48 30.67 -12.47 -18.78
CA ALA A 48 30.37 -12.73 -17.37
C ALA A 48 30.94 -11.58 -16.53
N LYS A 49 30.06 -10.77 -15.94
CA LYS A 49 30.44 -9.82 -14.89
C LYS A 49 30.34 -10.52 -13.54
N GLN A 50 31.49 -10.69 -12.91
CA GLN A 50 31.65 -11.15 -11.54
C GLN A 50 30.83 -10.25 -10.60
N LEU A 51 29.94 -10.82 -9.80
CA LEU A 51 29.13 -10.06 -8.84
C LEU A 51 30.00 -9.69 -7.63
N SER A 52 30.17 -8.40 -7.38
CA SER A 52 30.68 -7.89 -6.10
C SER A 52 29.61 -8.12 -5.03
N LEU A 53 29.84 -9.08 -4.13
CA LEU A 53 29.04 -9.24 -2.92
C LEU A 53 29.40 -8.10 -1.96
N VAL A 54 28.65 -7.01 -2.05
CA VAL A 54 28.56 -6.05 -0.94
C VAL A 54 27.58 -6.67 0.06
N LEU A 55 28.10 -7.27 1.12
CA LEU A 55 27.34 -7.60 2.31
C LEU A 55 26.87 -6.28 2.95
N GLN A 56 25.66 -5.83 2.63
CA GLN A 56 25.00 -4.79 3.40
C GLN A 56 24.28 -5.43 4.60
N PRO A 57 24.49 -4.92 5.82
CA PRO A 57 23.69 -5.31 6.97
C PRO A 57 22.27 -4.76 6.80
N GLU A 58 21.30 -5.60 7.18
CA GLU A 58 19.97 -5.26 7.71
C GLU A 58 19.12 -4.16 7.02
N CYS A 59 17.87 -4.54 6.71
CA CYS A 59 16.73 -3.65 6.43
C CYS A 59 16.87 -2.73 5.21
N GLN A 60 16.44 -3.21 4.03
CA GLN A 60 16.01 -2.32 2.95
C GLN A 60 14.52 -2.51 2.66
N VAL A 61 13.76 -1.63 3.30
CA VAL A 61 12.58 -0.96 2.76
C VAL A 61 12.75 -0.81 1.25
N ARG A 62 11.75 -1.22 0.48
CA ARG A 62 11.75 -1.10 -0.97
C ARG A 62 11.87 0.37 -1.34
N ASP A 63 13.07 0.82 -1.66
CA ASP A 63 13.28 2.00 -2.51
C ASP A 63 12.76 1.65 -3.90
N SER A 64 11.47 1.92 -4.10
CA SER A 64 10.92 2.07 -5.44
C SER A 64 11.30 3.48 -5.90
N GLU A 65 12.28 3.52 -6.79
CA GLU A 65 12.79 4.71 -7.45
C GLU A 65 11.67 5.66 -7.92
N ALA A 66 11.91 6.96 -7.72
CA ALA A 66 11.20 8.08 -8.28
C ALA A 66 9.71 8.20 -7.91
N ASN A 67 9.43 8.87 -6.79
CA ASN A 67 8.51 10.02 -6.73
C ASN A 67 8.43 10.54 -5.28
N ASN A 68 9.16 11.61 -4.97
CA ASN A 68 9.04 12.42 -3.75
C ASN A 68 7.65 13.09 -3.57
N THR A 69 6.61 12.57 -4.21
CA THR A 69 5.35 13.26 -4.45
C THR A 69 4.12 12.43 -4.10
N ARG A 70 4.21 11.14 -3.75
CA ARG A 70 3.04 10.32 -3.39
C ARG A 70 3.24 9.66 -2.02
N ILE A 71 2.81 10.38 -0.98
CA ILE A 71 2.75 9.84 0.38
C ILE A 71 1.59 8.83 0.43
N THR A 72 1.81 7.65 0.99
CA THR A 72 0.76 6.62 1.15
C THR A 72 0.14 6.70 2.55
N LEU A 73 -1.08 6.16 2.72
CA LEU A 73 -1.71 6.07 4.04
C LEU A 73 -0.88 5.24 5.02
N THR A 74 -0.25 4.16 4.54
CA THR A 74 0.66 3.33 5.34
C THR A 74 1.83 4.15 5.88
N GLN A 75 2.41 5.07 5.12
CA GLN A 75 3.50 5.93 5.62
C GLN A 75 3.03 6.86 6.76
N LEU A 76 1.80 7.37 6.69
CA LEU A 76 1.22 8.16 7.78
C LEU A 76 0.94 7.31 9.03
N TYR A 77 0.64 6.03 8.84
CA TYR A 77 0.47 5.06 9.92
C TYR A 77 1.81 4.69 10.55
N ASP A 78 2.82 4.36 9.74
CA ASP A 78 4.17 4.03 10.18
C ASP A 78 4.84 5.20 10.90
N ALA A 79 4.55 6.44 10.48
CA ALA A 79 5.00 7.67 11.15
C ALA A 79 4.29 7.93 12.49
N GLY A 80 3.31 7.11 12.88
CA GLY A 80 2.52 7.28 14.10
C GLY A 80 1.57 8.48 14.08
N ILE A 81 1.39 9.13 12.91
CA ILE A 81 0.45 10.26 12.73
C ILE A 81 -0.99 9.76 12.80
N THR A 82 -1.23 8.57 12.27
CA THR A 82 -2.52 7.87 12.34
C THR A 82 -2.39 6.57 13.13
N LYS A 83 -3.48 6.17 13.78
CA LYS A 83 -3.56 4.98 14.65
C LYS A 83 -4.74 4.13 14.23
N GLN A 84 -4.65 2.83 14.52
CA GLN A 84 -5.74 1.89 14.29
C GLN A 84 -6.99 2.33 15.05
N GLY A 85 -8.16 2.16 14.42
CA GLY A 85 -9.46 2.49 15.01
C GLY A 85 -9.73 4.00 15.09
N MET A 86 -8.89 4.85 14.51
CA MET A 86 -9.23 6.26 14.35
C MET A 86 -10.43 6.37 13.40
N PRO A 87 -11.51 7.08 13.81
CA PRO A 87 -12.67 7.21 12.97
C PRO A 87 -12.37 8.17 11.83
N ILE A 88 -12.82 7.78 10.65
CA ILE A 88 -12.67 8.49 9.40
C ILE A 88 -14.05 8.92 8.94
N ARG A 89 -14.12 10.12 8.38
CA ARG A 89 -15.28 10.57 7.64
C ARG A 89 -14.91 11.06 6.26
N VAL A 90 -15.84 10.90 5.34
CA VAL A 90 -15.69 11.38 3.97
C VAL A 90 -16.76 12.40 3.68
N ARG A 91 -16.34 13.56 3.19
CA ARG A 91 -17.22 14.63 2.75
C ARG A 91 -17.85 14.23 1.42
N LEU A 92 -19.17 14.40 1.34
CA LEU A 92 -19.93 14.12 0.14
C LEU A 92 -19.93 15.34 -0.80
N LYS A 93 -19.90 15.07 -2.11
CA LYS A 93 -20.19 16.09 -3.12
C LYS A 93 -21.65 16.51 -3.02
N ARG A 94 -21.95 17.73 -3.50
CA ARG A 94 -23.29 18.34 -3.43
C ARG A 94 -24.39 17.41 -3.93
N ASP A 95 -24.17 16.76 -5.08
CA ASP A 95 -25.16 15.89 -5.72
C ASP A 95 -25.49 14.69 -4.84
N ARG A 96 -24.45 14.01 -4.34
CA ARG A 96 -24.61 12.83 -3.47
C ARG A 96 -25.12 13.21 -2.07
N ALA A 97 -24.72 14.38 -1.57
CA ALA A 97 -25.18 14.90 -0.30
C ALA A 97 -26.68 15.24 -0.32
N GLN A 98 -27.16 15.77 -1.45
CA GLN A 98 -28.58 16.05 -1.67
C GLN A 98 -29.40 14.75 -1.74
N GLU A 99 -28.90 13.74 -2.45
CA GLU A 99 -29.56 12.43 -2.56
C GLU A 99 -29.65 11.70 -1.21
N LEU A 100 -28.57 11.71 -0.44
CA LEU A 100 -28.50 11.03 0.87
C LEU A 100 -28.98 11.90 2.04
N SER A 101 -29.32 13.17 1.79
CA SER A 101 -29.65 14.19 2.80
C SER A 101 -28.61 14.28 3.93
N ARG A 102 -27.32 14.06 3.61
CA ARG A 102 -26.20 14.02 4.55
C ARG A 102 -24.96 14.60 3.89
N ASN A 103 -24.15 15.35 4.63
CA ASN A 103 -22.91 15.95 4.10
C ASN A 103 -21.67 15.07 4.27
N TYR A 104 -21.72 14.09 5.17
CA TYR A 104 -20.59 13.24 5.52
C TYR A 104 -21.03 11.79 5.71
N ILE A 105 -20.12 10.87 5.40
CA ILE A 105 -20.21 9.46 5.79
C ILE A 105 -19.18 9.18 6.87
N ASN A 106 -19.61 8.72 8.05
CA ASN A 106 -18.75 8.51 9.23
C ASN A 106 -18.45 7.02 9.51
N SER A 107 -18.81 6.11 8.60
CA SER A 107 -18.75 4.65 8.83
C SER A 107 -17.42 4.03 8.38
N MET A 108 -16.31 4.72 8.63
CA MET A 108 -14.98 4.34 8.15
C MET A 108 -13.97 4.41 9.28
N GLU A 109 -13.01 3.50 9.27
CA GLU A 109 -11.97 3.38 10.30
C GLU A 109 -10.64 2.96 9.69
N ILE A 110 -9.55 3.23 10.42
CA ILE A 110 -8.20 2.80 10.05
C ILE A 110 -7.95 1.37 10.54
N SER A 111 -7.54 0.50 9.63
CA SER A 111 -7.13 -0.88 9.90
C SER A 111 -5.80 -0.94 10.66
N SER A 112 -5.48 -2.12 11.21
CA SER A 112 -4.16 -2.40 11.81
C SER A 112 -3.00 -2.31 10.81
N ARG A 113 -3.29 -2.29 9.51
CA ARG A 113 -2.31 -2.21 8.41
C ARG A 113 -2.06 -0.77 7.94
N GLY A 114 -2.74 0.21 8.54
CA GLY A 114 -2.70 1.60 8.08
C GLY A 114 -3.52 1.85 6.81
N THR A 115 -4.47 0.97 6.49
CA THR A 115 -5.40 1.11 5.36
C THR A 115 -6.76 1.57 5.87
N ILE A 116 -7.61 2.12 5.00
CA ILE A 116 -8.96 2.53 5.40
C ILE A 116 -9.93 1.39 5.10
N VAL A 117 -10.73 1.00 6.08
CA VAL A 117 -11.77 -0.02 5.90
C VAL A 117 -13.11 0.67 5.68
N PHE A 118 -13.78 0.32 4.59
CA PHE A 118 -15.14 0.75 4.28
C PHE A 118 -15.93 -0.42 3.70
N GLN A 119 -17.10 -0.71 4.29
CA GLN A 119 -17.99 -1.80 3.85
C GLN A 119 -17.30 -3.18 3.70
N GLY A 120 -16.28 -3.46 4.52
CA GLY A 120 -15.52 -4.72 4.46
C GLY A 120 -14.41 -4.75 3.40
N GLN A 121 -14.21 -3.66 2.66
CA GLN A 121 -13.10 -3.50 1.72
C GLN A 121 -12.00 -2.61 2.31
N GLU A 122 -10.74 -3.01 2.10
CA GLU A 122 -9.56 -2.25 2.52
C GLU A 122 -9.05 -1.39 1.36
N PHE A 123 -8.75 -0.13 1.66
CA PHE A 123 -8.24 0.84 0.70
C PHE A 123 -6.88 1.38 1.16
N ASP A 124 -5.85 1.10 0.35
CA ASP A 124 -4.49 1.62 0.56
C ASP A 124 -4.37 3.10 0.14
N LEU A 125 -5.24 3.53 -0.78
CA LEU A 125 -5.25 4.87 -1.35
C LEU A 125 -6.56 5.59 -1.00
N PRO A 126 -6.50 6.90 -0.71
CA PRO A 126 -7.69 7.65 -0.34
C PRO A 126 -8.59 7.97 -1.54
N SER A 127 -8.04 8.13 -2.75
CA SER A 127 -8.83 8.52 -3.94
C SER A 127 -9.84 7.46 -4.41
N PRO A 128 -9.48 6.16 -4.48
CA PRO A 128 -10.45 5.10 -4.77
C PRO A 128 -11.61 5.09 -3.77
N LEU A 129 -11.33 5.26 -2.48
CA LEU A 129 -12.36 5.33 -1.45
C LEU A 129 -13.31 6.52 -1.65
N ALA A 130 -12.77 7.71 -1.90
CA ALA A 130 -13.60 8.89 -2.14
C ALA A 130 -14.44 8.76 -3.42
N THR A 131 -13.93 8.02 -4.41
CA THR A 131 -14.65 7.73 -5.65
C THR A 131 -15.80 6.76 -5.41
N GLU A 132 -15.57 5.70 -4.63
CA GLU A 132 -16.59 4.73 -4.23
C GLU A 132 -17.72 5.41 -3.45
N VAL A 133 -17.37 6.25 -2.47
CA VAL A 133 -18.33 6.97 -1.62
C VAL A 133 -19.17 7.98 -2.42
N ASN A 134 -18.55 8.71 -3.34
CA ASN A 134 -19.23 9.76 -4.11
C ASN A 134 -19.81 9.29 -5.45
N GLY A 135 -19.53 8.05 -5.87
CA GLY A 135 -19.89 7.54 -7.21
C GLY A 135 -19.24 8.31 -8.36
N SER A 136 -18.22 9.14 -8.09
CA SER A 136 -17.56 9.97 -9.08
C SER A 136 -16.11 10.25 -8.69
N PRO A 137 -15.19 10.47 -9.65
CA PRO A 137 -13.79 10.77 -9.34
C PRO A 137 -13.67 11.94 -8.36
N ALA A 138 -13.08 11.68 -7.20
CA ALA A 138 -12.91 12.66 -6.13
C ALA A 138 -11.50 12.59 -5.54
N GLY A 139 -10.97 13.75 -5.14
CA GLY A 139 -9.65 13.86 -4.53
C GLY A 139 -9.68 13.31 -3.10
N GLY A 140 -9.22 12.08 -2.89
CA GLY A 140 -9.30 11.45 -1.57
C GLY A 140 -8.60 12.21 -0.45
N TRP A 141 -7.50 12.91 -0.75
CA TRP A 141 -6.74 13.67 0.25
C TRP A 141 -7.49 14.89 0.81
N GLU A 142 -8.36 15.51 0.01
CA GLU A 142 -9.12 16.70 0.39
C GLU A 142 -10.47 16.34 1.02
N TYR A 143 -11.10 15.27 0.56
CA TYR A 143 -12.46 14.90 0.95
C TYR A 143 -12.51 13.97 2.16
N ILE A 144 -11.37 13.42 2.57
CA ILE A 144 -11.29 12.50 3.70
C ILE A 144 -10.69 13.22 4.91
N GLU A 145 -11.39 13.09 6.02
CA GLU A 145 -11.01 13.68 7.30
C GLU A 145 -10.89 12.58 8.35
N ILE A 146 -9.87 12.69 9.19
CA ILE A 146 -9.56 11.75 10.27
C ILE A 146 -9.72 12.48 11.59
N LYS A 147 -10.33 11.82 12.58
CA LYS A 147 -10.47 12.40 13.92
C LYS A 147 -9.17 12.24 14.70
N LYS A 148 -8.42 13.33 14.86
CA LYS A 148 -7.19 13.40 15.66
C LYS A 148 -7.41 14.35 16.84
N ASP A 149 -7.08 13.94 18.06
CA ASP A 149 -7.18 14.78 19.27
C ASP A 149 -8.55 15.48 19.42
N ALA A 150 -9.63 14.73 19.16
CA ALA A 150 -11.02 15.19 19.13
C ALA A 150 -11.40 16.20 18.01
N GLN A 151 -10.45 16.60 17.16
CA GLN A 151 -10.68 17.45 15.99
C GLN A 151 -10.69 16.63 14.71
N TRP A 152 -11.43 17.10 13.69
CA TRP A 152 -11.42 16.48 12.37
C TRP A 152 -10.39 17.18 11.50
N VAL A 153 -9.38 16.44 11.07
CA VAL A 153 -8.22 16.94 10.33
C VAL A 153 -8.22 16.29 8.95
N ARG A 154 -7.97 17.06 7.89
CA ARG A 154 -7.92 16.52 6.53
C ARG A 154 -6.70 15.64 6.33
N LEU A 155 -6.82 14.61 5.52
CA LEU A 155 -5.68 13.77 5.14
C LEU A 155 -4.55 14.59 4.49
N GLU A 156 -4.88 15.60 3.70
CA GLU A 156 -3.89 16.52 3.12
C GLU A 156 -3.11 17.32 4.18
N GLU A 157 -3.75 17.71 5.28
CA GLU A 157 -3.05 18.41 6.38
C GLU A 157 -2.08 17.47 7.11
N LEU A 158 -2.51 16.22 7.36
CA LEU A 158 -1.62 15.20 7.94
C LEU A 158 -0.40 14.93 7.06
N ARG A 159 -0.62 14.94 5.74
CA ARG A 159 0.45 14.80 4.75
C ARG A 159 1.41 15.98 4.76
N GLN A 160 0.92 17.20 4.94
CA GLN A 160 1.77 18.39 5.07
C GLN A 160 2.60 18.34 6.35
N ILE A 161 1.99 17.94 7.48
CA ILE A 161 2.69 17.74 8.75
C ILE A 161 3.81 16.71 8.58
N PHE A 162 3.51 15.57 7.94
CA PHE A 162 4.51 14.53 7.67
C PHE A 162 5.70 15.08 6.88
N ARG A 163 5.44 15.86 5.82
CA ARG A 163 6.49 16.49 4.99
C ARG A 163 7.36 17.46 5.78
N GLN A 164 6.75 18.24 6.68
CA GLN A 164 7.48 19.16 7.55
C GLN A 164 8.38 18.38 8.51
N THR A 165 7.84 17.33 9.14
CA THR A 165 8.60 16.50 10.08
C THR A 165 9.71 15.69 9.42
N SER A 166 9.54 15.25 8.17
CA SER A 166 10.54 14.48 7.43
C SER A 166 11.68 15.33 6.85
N HIS A 167 11.56 16.66 6.87
CA HIS A 167 12.57 17.59 6.37
C HIS A 167 13.46 18.21 7.49
N THR A 168 13.24 17.80 8.73
CA THR A 168 14.08 18.14 9.90
C THR A 168 15.04 17.00 10.20
#